data_AF-A0A5K1JCM3-F1
#
_entry.id   AF-A0A5K1JCM3-F1
#
_cell.length_a   1.000
_cell.length_b   1.000
_cell.length_c   1.000
_cell.angle_alpha   90.00
_cell.angle_beta   90.00
_cell.angle_gamma   90.00
#
_symmetry.space_group_name_H-M   'P 1'
#
loop_
_entity.id
_entity.type
_entity.pdbx_description
1 polymer ?
#
loop_
_entity_poly.entity_id
_entity_poly.type
_entity_poly.pdbx_seq_one_letter_code
_entity_poly.pdbx_strand_id
1 'polypeptide(L)'
;MATTLFDRHSAQMNVRMDRQLKEAGDAVLAHIGMTPSQAVRALWEYLVINERMPSKEGSAEILSDEANQRFMESRAAQGSHIIRDSCLKYGIPIPEFSGDYDDLYEEAMADRYPEWVEL
;
A
#
# COMPACT_ATOMS: atom_id res chain seq x y z
N MET A 1 10.09 47.90 -12.22
CA MET A 1 9.63 46.65 -11.57
C MET A 1 8.77 45.92 -12.57
N ALA A 2 9.33 44.90 -13.24
CA ALA A 2 8.62 44.15 -14.26
C ALA A 2 7.58 43.27 -13.55
N THR A 3 6.30 43.64 -13.69
CA THR A 3 5.18 42.78 -13.37
C THR A 3 5.31 41.54 -14.24
N THR A 4 5.77 40.42 -13.67
CA THR A 4 5.77 39.13 -14.34
C THR A 4 4.33 38.81 -14.68
N LEU A 5 3.94 39.08 -15.93
CA LEU A 5 2.76 38.53 -16.55
C LEU A 5 2.86 37.02 -16.35
N PHE A 6 2.06 36.47 -15.43
CA PHE A 6 1.88 35.02 -15.33
C PHE A 6 1.53 34.53 -16.71
N ASP A 7 2.41 33.71 -17.27
CA ASP A 7 2.21 33.09 -18.57
C ASP A 7 0.85 32.37 -18.54
N ARG A 8 -0.10 32.86 -19.32
CA ARG A 8 -1.47 32.30 -19.43
C ARG A 8 -1.54 31.22 -20.51
N HIS A 9 -0.42 30.82 -21.10
CA HIS A 9 -0.40 29.75 -22.08
C HIS A 9 -0.76 28.41 -21.42
N SER A 10 -1.63 27.64 -22.07
CA SER A 10 -1.96 26.30 -21.64
C SER A 10 -0.74 25.38 -21.81
N ALA A 11 -0.31 24.73 -20.73
CA ALA A 11 0.69 23.67 -20.79
C ALA A 11 0.02 22.29 -20.86
N GLN A 12 0.65 21.34 -21.55
CA GLN A 12 0.22 19.95 -21.62
C GLN A 12 1.19 19.04 -20.88
N MET A 13 0.66 18.02 -20.20
CA MET A 13 1.44 16.96 -19.57
C MET A 13 0.98 15.61 -20.10
N ASN A 14 1.91 14.86 -20.69
CA ASN A 14 1.68 13.51 -21.20
C ASN A 14 2.42 12.50 -20.34
N VAL A 15 1.72 11.46 -19.87
CA VAL A 15 2.28 10.41 -19.01
C VAL A 15 1.97 9.04 -19.61
N ARG A 16 2.97 8.16 -19.67
CA ARG A 16 2.79 6.75 -20.07
C ARG A 16 2.41 5.94 -18.82
N MET A 17 1.40 5.09 -18.94
CA MET A 17 0.94 4.21 -17.86
C MET A 17 0.30 2.95 -18.45
N ASP A 18 0.15 1.92 -17.62
CA ASP A 18 -0.53 0.68 -18.02
C ASP A 18 -1.97 0.95 -18.44
N ARG A 19 -2.38 0.30 -19.55
CA ARG A 19 -3.73 0.46 -20.10
C ARG A 19 -4.82 0.08 -19.09
N GLN A 20 -4.63 -1.02 -18.37
CA GLN A 20 -5.61 -1.47 -17.36
C GLN A 20 -5.73 -0.48 -16.19
N LEU A 21 -4.59 0.12 -15.78
CA LEU A 21 -4.60 1.15 -14.73
C LEU A 21 -5.33 2.42 -15.20
N LYS A 22 -5.10 2.83 -16.45
CA LYS A 22 -5.82 3.96 -17.07
C LYS A 22 -7.33 3.72 -17.07
N GLU A 23 -7.77 2.55 -17.53
CA GLU A 23 -9.19 2.18 -17.63
C GLU A 23 -9.87 2.11 -16.25
N ALA A 24 -9.20 1.48 -15.27
CA ALA A 24 -9.71 1.40 -13.90
C ALA A 24 -9.82 2.80 -13.26
N GLY A 25 -8.80 3.64 -13.44
CA GLY A 25 -8.81 5.02 -12.95
C GLY A 25 -9.91 5.87 -13.59
N ASP A 26 -10.08 5.77 -14.92
CA ASP A 26 -11.13 6.50 -15.64
C ASP A 26 -12.54 6.11 -15.17
N ALA A 27 -12.77 4.82 -14.88
CA ALA A 27 -14.04 4.34 -14.37
C ALA A 27 -14.36 4.94 -12.98
N VAL A 28 -13.37 4.98 -12.07
CA VAL A 28 -13.53 5.59 -10.74
C VAL A 28 -13.80 7.09 -10.86
N LEU A 29 -13.02 7.80 -11.69
CA LEU A 29 -13.18 9.24 -11.89
C LEU A 29 -14.56 9.57 -12.46
N ALA A 30 -15.03 8.81 -13.45
CA ALA A 30 -16.37 8.97 -14.01
C ALA A 30 -17.47 8.73 -12.97
N HIS A 31 -17.30 7.72 -12.12
CA HIS A 31 -18.24 7.41 -11.03
C HIS A 31 -18.38 8.58 -10.05
N ILE A 32 -17.29 9.29 -9.74
CA ILE A 32 -17.32 10.49 -8.88
C ILE A 32 -17.57 11.80 -9.66
N GLY A 33 -17.93 11.74 -10.94
CA GLY A 33 -18.26 12.90 -11.77
C GLY A 33 -17.07 13.78 -12.15
N MET A 34 -15.85 13.25 -12.12
CA MET A 34 -14.62 13.96 -12.49
C MET A 34 -14.02 13.42 -13.80
N THR A 35 -13.42 14.31 -14.59
CA THR A 35 -12.56 13.94 -15.71
C THR A 35 -11.11 13.74 -15.24
N PRO A 36 -10.29 12.94 -15.97
CA PRO A 36 -8.86 12.81 -15.68
C PRO A 36 -8.13 14.15 -15.61
N SER A 37 -8.41 15.07 -16.53
CA SER A 37 -7.80 16.40 -16.54
C SER A 37 -8.16 17.24 -15.32
N GLN A 38 -9.38 17.11 -14.79
CA GLN A 38 -9.78 17.79 -13.56
C GLN A 38 -9.06 17.20 -12.34
N ALA A 39 -8.95 15.87 -12.25
CA ALA A 39 -8.25 15.22 -11.16
C ALA A 39 -6.76 15.60 -11.13
N VAL A 40 -6.10 15.61 -12.29
CA VAL A 40 -4.70 16.05 -12.41
C VAL A 40 -4.55 17.53 -12.02
N ARG A 41 -5.44 18.41 -12.48
CA ARG A 41 -5.38 19.84 -12.12
C ARG A 41 -5.56 20.05 -10.62
N ALA A 42 -6.54 19.38 -10.00
CA ALA A 42 -6.77 19.45 -8.56
C ALA A 42 -5.56 18.97 -7.76
N LEU A 43 -4.86 17.92 -8.23
CA LEU A 43 -3.61 17.47 -7.60
C LEU A 43 -2.51 18.54 -7.69
N TRP A 44 -2.35 19.20 -8.83
CA TRP A 44 -1.36 20.28 -8.97
C TRP A 44 -1.67 21.48 -8.07
N GLU A 45 -2.94 21.87 -7.99
CA GLU A 45 -3.40 22.93 -7.07
C GLU A 45 -3.11 22.54 -5.62
N TYR A 46 -3.39 21.30 -5.23
CA TYR A 46 -3.07 20.79 -3.90
C TYR A 46 -1.57 20.87 -3.60
N LEU A 47 -0.73 20.41 -4.52
CA LEU A 47 0.73 20.39 -4.35
C LEU A 47 1.30 21.81 -4.19
N VAL A 48 0.80 22.78 -4.97
CA VAL A 48 1.25 24.17 -4.87
C VAL A 48 0.90 24.79 -3.52
N ILE A 49 -0.27 24.46 -2.97
CA ILE A 49 -0.75 25.03 -1.71
C ILE A 49 -0.11 24.34 -0.49
N ASN A 50 0.06 23.01 -0.56
CA ASN A 50 0.41 22.20 0.60
C ASN A 50 1.88 21.74 0.61
N GLU A 51 2.60 21.91 -0.50
CA GLU A 51 4.01 21.50 -0.68
C GLU A 51 4.30 20.03 -0.34
N ARG A 52 3.26 19.18 -0.38
CA ARG A 52 3.33 17.75 -0.07
C ARG A 52 2.28 16.96 -0.83
N MET A 53 2.50 15.66 -0.96
CA MET A 53 1.49 14.74 -1.50
C MET A 53 0.27 14.65 -0.56
N PRO A 54 -0.96 14.50 -1.09
CA PRO A 54 -2.12 14.23 -0.25
C PRO A 54 -1.91 12.91 0.50
N SER A 55 -1.84 12.96 1.83
CA SER A 55 -1.77 11.74 2.64
C SER A 55 -3.13 11.06 2.69
N LYS A 56 -3.11 9.72 2.69
CA LYS A 56 -4.30 8.88 2.87
C LYS A 56 -5.04 9.15 4.20
N GLU A 57 -4.36 9.79 5.13
CA GLU A 57 -4.87 10.11 6.48
C GLU A 57 -5.91 11.24 6.47
N GLY A 58 -5.97 12.06 5.41
CA GLY A 58 -6.83 13.26 5.35
C GLY A 58 -8.04 13.18 4.42
N SER A 59 -8.26 12.05 3.72
CA SER A 59 -9.42 11.84 2.81
C SER A 59 -10.32 10.68 3.27
N ALA A 60 -10.15 10.27 4.52
CA ALA A 60 -10.74 9.06 5.12
C ALA A 60 -12.03 9.32 5.93
N GLU A 61 -12.52 10.56 6.05
CA GLU A 61 -13.66 10.84 6.95
C GLU A 61 -15.02 10.31 6.45
N ILE A 62 -15.14 9.77 5.23
CA ILE A 62 -16.45 9.29 4.75
C ILE A 62 -16.56 7.76 4.63
N LEU A 63 -15.49 6.95 4.49
CA LEU A 63 -15.69 5.50 4.20
C LEU A 63 -14.64 4.49 4.70
N SER A 64 -13.75 4.78 5.66
CA SER A 64 -12.53 3.94 5.74
C SER A 64 -11.93 3.61 7.09
N ASP A 65 -12.72 3.22 8.09
CA ASP A 65 -12.15 2.52 9.26
C ASP A 65 -12.40 1.02 9.17
N GLU A 66 -13.66 0.58 9.10
CA GLU A 66 -14.01 -0.85 9.02
C GLU A 66 -13.58 -1.52 7.71
N ALA A 67 -13.62 -0.80 6.59
CA ALA A 67 -13.23 -1.33 5.28
C ALA A 67 -11.71 -1.51 5.18
N ASN A 68 -10.93 -0.60 5.75
CA ASN A 68 -9.46 -0.69 5.78
C ASN A 68 -9.01 -1.77 6.77
N GLN A 69 -9.65 -1.87 7.92
CA GLN A 69 -9.36 -2.90 8.92
C GLN A 69 -9.63 -4.31 8.34
N ARG A 70 -10.80 -4.53 7.73
CA ARG A 70 -11.14 -5.80 7.06
C ARG A 70 -10.23 -6.11 5.87
N PHE A 71 -9.77 -5.09 5.14
CA PHE A 71 -8.84 -5.27 4.02
C PHE A 71 -7.42 -5.64 4.48
N MET A 72 -6.94 -5.03 5.57
CA MET A 72 -5.65 -5.39 6.19
C MET A 72 -5.71 -6.77 6.87
N GLU A 73 -6.79 -7.09 7.57
CA GLU A 73 -7.03 -8.41 8.16
C GLU A 73 -7.11 -9.49 7.08
N SER A 74 -7.81 -9.24 5.96
CA SER A 74 -7.86 -10.16 4.82
C SER A 74 -6.48 -10.42 4.22
N ARG A 75 -5.59 -9.42 4.22
CA ARG A 75 -4.26 -9.55 3.64
C ARG A 75 -3.25 -10.19 4.59
N ALA A 76 -3.37 -9.94 5.90
CA ALA A 76 -2.62 -10.67 6.92
C ALA A 76 -3.03 -12.16 6.96
N ALA A 77 -4.33 -12.46 6.83
CA ALA A 77 -4.85 -13.82 6.73
C ALA A 77 -4.50 -14.53 5.41
N GLN A 78 -4.38 -13.80 4.30
CA GLN A 78 -3.84 -14.35 3.04
C GLN A 78 -2.32 -14.56 3.15
N GLY A 79 -1.60 -13.65 3.81
CA GLY A 79 -0.15 -13.71 3.98
C GLY A 79 0.32 -14.94 4.75
N SER A 80 -0.42 -15.33 5.81
CA SER A 80 -0.07 -16.49 6.64
C SER A 80 -0.10 -17.82 5.88
N HIS A 81 -0.83 -17.90 4.77
CA HIS A 81 -0.94 -19.12 3.96
C HIS A 81 0.04 -19.19 2.79
N ILE A 82 0.75 -18.11 2.45
CA ILE A 82 1.66 -18.07 1.29
C ILE A 82 2.73 -19.17 1.36
N ILE A 83 3.36 -19.33 2.52
CA ILE A 83 4.40 -20.35 2.73
C ILE A 83 3.79 -21.76 2.78
N ARG A 84 2.67 -21.92 3.49
CA ARG A 84 1.95 -23.21 3.59
C ARG A 84 1.52 -23.73 2.22
N ASP A 85 0.88 -22.88 1.41
CA ASP A 85 0.38 -23.23 0.08
C ASP A 85 1.53 -23.57 -0.89
N SER A 86 2.64 -22.84 -0.77
CA SER A 86 3.86 -23.13 -1.53
C SER A 86 4.44 -24.50 -1.14
N CYS A 87 4.52 -24.83 0.15
CA CYS A 87 5.00 -26.13 0.61
C CYS A 87 4.13 -27.28 0.07
N LEU A 88 2.79 -27.16 0.16
CA LEU A 88 1.87 -28.16 -0.40
C LEU A 88 2.05 -28.34 -1.92
N LYS A 89 2.19 -27.24 -2.66
CA LYS A 89 2.36 -27.27 -4.12
C LYS A 89 3.61 -28.02 -4.57
N TYR A 90 4.71 -27.91 -3.83
CA TYR A 90 5.99 -28.53 -4.16
C TYR A 90 6.24 -29.84 -3.41
N GLY A 91 5.23 -30.36 -2.69
CA GLY A 91 5.35 -31.60 -1.92
C GLY A 91 6.35 -31.50 -0.76
N ILE A 92 6.61 -30.29 -0.28
CA ILE A 92 7.50 -30.05 0.86
C ILE A 92 6.69 -30.40 2.12
N PRO A 93 7.15 -31.35 2.96
CA PRO A 93 6.45 -31.71 4.18
C PRO A 93 6.34 -30.48 5.08
N ILE A 94 5.13 -30.15 5.49
CA ILE A 94 4.88 -29.07 6.45
C ILE A 94 5.14 -29.65 7.84
N PRO A 95 6.14 -29.14 8.58
CA PRO A 95 6.36 -29.56 9.95
C PRO A 95 5.17 -29.15 10.82
N GLU A 96 4.67 -30.07 11.63
CA GLU A 96 3.68 -29.79 12.67
C GLU A 96 4.40 -29.07 13.82
N PHE A 97 4.52 -27.75 13.72
CA PHE A 97 5.02 -26.94 14.82
C PHE A 97 3.86 -26.54 15.73
N SER A 98 3.88 -27.04 16.96
CA SER A 98 3.05 -26.55 18.07
C SER A 98 3.94 -25.79 19.03
N GLY A 99 4.00 -24.47 18.90
CA GLY A 99 4.74 -23.56 19.78
C GLY A 99 4.51 -22.12 19.35
N ASP A 100 4.52 -21.18 20.29
CA ASP A 100 4.52 -19.76 19.95
C ASP A 100 5.90 -19.37 19.39
N TYR A 101 6.01 -18.24 18.69
CA TYR A 101 7.27 -17.76 18.13
C TYR A 101 8.38 -17.65 19.18
N ASP A 102 8.01 -17.27 20.40
CA ASP A 102 8.94 -17.11 21.52
C ASP A 102 9.60 -18.44 21.90
N ASP A 103 8.85 -19.55 21.96
CA ASP A 103 9.38 -20.88 22.25
C ASP A 103 10.43 -21.31 21.19
N LEU A 104 10.12 -21.05 19.92
CA LEU A 104 11.01 -21.37 18.79
C LEU A 104 12.26 -20.49 18.77
N TYR A 105 12.13 -19.23 19.19
CA TYR A 105 13.25 -18.30 19.30
C TYR A 105 14.20 -18.74 20.42
N GLU A 106 13.66 -19.10 21.58
CA GLU A 106 14.44 -19.60 22.72
C GLU A 106 15.17 -20.90 22.37
N GLU A 107 14.49 -21.87 21.74
CA GLU A 107 15.11 -23.14 21.32
C GLU A 107 16.26 -22.90 20.32
N ALA A 108 16.05 -22.05 19.31
CA ALA A 108 17.08 -21.70 18.33
C ALA A 108 18.27 -20.94 18.94
N MET A 109 18.02 -20.13 19.98
CA MET A 109 19.08 -19.43 20.72
C MET A 109 19.89 -20.41 21.59
N ALA A 110 19.22 -21.34 22.27
CA ALA A 110 19.87 -22.36 23.09
C ALA A 110 20.76 -23.30 22.26
N ASP A 111 20.31 -23.70 21.07
CA ASP A 111 21.09 -24.54 20.15
C ASP A 111 22.34 -23.82 19.60
N ARG A 112 22.20 -22.52 19.30
CA ARG A 112 23.27 -21.73 18.70
C ARG A 112 24.29 -21.23 19.74
N TYR A 113 23.83 -21.00 20.96
CA TYR A 113 24.60 -20.44 22.05
C TYR A 113 24.31 -21.20 23.35
N PRO A 114 24.99 -22.33 23.59
CA PRO A 114 24.77 -23.17 24.77
C PRO A 114 24.97 -22.42 26.10
N GLU A 115 25.72 -21.31 26.08
CA GLU A 115 25.96 -20.45 27.22
C GLU A 115 24.74 -19.62 27.67
N TRP A 116 23.66 -19.58 26.89
CA TRP A 116 22.45 -18.80 27.21
C TRP A 116 21.53 -19.47 28.24
N VAL A 117 21.75 -20.75 28.56
CA VAL A 117 20.85 -21.53 29.44
C VAL A 117 21.19 -21.38 30.94
N GLU A 118 22.34 -20.81 31.31
CA GLU A 118 22.80 -20.72 32.71
C GLU A 118 22.67 -19.33 33.36
N LEU A 119 21.45 -18.75 33.39
CA LEU A 119 21.10 -17.65 34.32
C LEU A 119 19.74 -17.87 35.00
#